data_AF-A0A2C6B4M1-F1
#
_entry.id   AF-A0A2C6B4M1-F1
#
_cell.length_a   1.000
_cell.length_b   1.000
_cell.length_c   1.000
_cell.angle_alpha   90.00
_cell.angle_beta   90.00
_cell.angle_gamma   90.00
#
_symmetry.space_group_name_H-M   'P 1'
#
loop_
_entity.id
_entity.type
_entity.pdbx_description
1 polymer ?
#
loop_
_entity_poly.entity_id
_entity_poly.type
_entity_poly.pdbx_seq_one_letter_code
_entity_poly.pdbx_strand_id
1 'polypeptide(L)'
;MTKLNESKLIEKGKLNSLSESSETIKKLKNLKKELEKIREKIKGNNLSDLLDLEYNKIKEDFKNAYKEFDLAKNREELDDIAPNIKKAAIPLIFKYLLMTNEIQTLISRIDSKLLSFELNKNYKFLNKQTENQKETFQKITKKYASLEKEASKIKEETSNLRDNVLTISSIIFTAFTLIQLNFVAFQNSNDYNVLDRLILFSGINLFLLISITAIMSIIKRLLSSENKEHLFIYELKLAFGFLIFLFLGSLLFKSCTKNILVDEEKILNMEIKIKELEEKIASTLNNNNTILEENKNLKNEINTLKDKTVDLKEKISDLKNNNN
;
A
#
# COMPACT_ATOMS: atom_id res chain seq x y z
N MET A 1 71.88 -107.88 6.09
CA MET A 1 73.18 -107.70 6.77
C MET A 1 73.88 -106.56 6.06
N THR A 2 74.19 -105.47 6.80
CA THR A 2 74.97 -104.22 6.52
C THR A 2 74.18 -103.02 7.06
N LYS A 3 74.20 -102.82 8.38
CA LYS A 3 75.08 -101.90 9.13
C LYS A 3 74.86 -100.42 8.77
N LEU A 4 74.22 -99.74 9.72
CA LEU A 4 74.26 -98.29 9.93
C LEU A 4 75.70 -97.77 9.79
N ASN A 5 75.84 -96.63 9.13
CA ASN A 5 76.90 -95.68 9.43
C ASN A 5 76.24 -94.46 10.09
N GLU A 6 76.30 -94.44 11.41
CA GLU A 6 76.25 -93.21 12.20
C GLU A 6 77.44 -92.33 11.80
N SER A 7 77.28 -91.01 11.96
CA SER A 7 78.31 -89.96 11.84
C SER A 7 78.53 -89.30 10.46
N LYS A 8 77.59 -88.44 10.06
CA LYS A 8 77.93 -87.07 9.65
C LYS A 8 77.14 -86.12 10.54
N LEU A 9 77.71 -85.79 11.71
CA LEU A 9 78.15 -84.42 12.01
C LEU A 9 76.98 -83.45 11.83
N ILE A 10 76.02 -83.45 12.77
CA ILE A 10 75.96 -82.42 13.82
C ILE A 10 76.49 -81.07 13.29
N GLU A 11 75.67 -80.37 12.50
CA GLU A 11 75.77 -78.92 12.42
C GLU A 11 75.46 -78.35 13.80
N LYS A 12 76.53 -78.15 14.60
CA LYS A 12 76.53 -77.43 15.87
C LYS A 12 76.05 -75.96 15.77
N GLY A 13 75.55 -75.52 14.62
CA GLY A 13 75.06 -74.15 14.40
C GLY A 13 73.60 -73.90 14.79
N LYS A 14 72.75 -74.94 14.87
CA LYS A 14 71.30 -74.77 15.11
C LYS A 14 70.87 -74.72 16.57
N LEU A 15 71.78 -74.87 17.54
CA LEU A 15 71.45 -74.66 18.96
C LEU A 15 71.48 -73.18 19.38
N ASN A 16 71.94 -72.27 18.50
CA ASN A 16 71.95 -70.84 18.76
C ASN A 16 70.59 -70.16 18.50
N SER A 17 69.59 -70.83 17.91
CA SER A 17 68.28 -70.23 17.63
C SER A 17 67.34 -70.19 18.84
N LEU A 18 67.72 -70.74 19.99
CA LEU A 18 66.94 -70.60 21.23
C LEU A 18 66.97 -69.17 21.79
N SER A 19 67.82 -68.27 21.25
CA SER A 19 67.87 -66.85 21.64
C SER A 19 66.74 -66.00 21.07
N GLU A 20 66.05 -66.46 20.02
CA GLU A 20 65.07 -65.65 19.29
C GLU A 20 63.76 -65.43 20.08
N SER A 21 63.27 -66.41 20.84
CA SER A 21 62.05 -66.24 21.67
C SER A 21 62.24 -65.22 22.82
N SER A 22 63.46 -65.12 23.35
CA SER A 22 63.84 -64.10 24.35
C SER A 22 63.78 -62.69 23.75
N GLU A 23 64.18 -62.54 22.48
CA GLU A 23 64.21 -61.26 21.80
C GLU A 23 62.81 -60.80 21.39
N THR A 24 61.96 -61.71 20.89
CA THR A 24 60.55 -61.43 20.59
C THR A 24 59.76 -61.04 21.84
N ILE A 25 59.93 -61.76 22.95
CA ILE A 25 59.30 -61.42 24.23
C ILE A 25 59.78 -60.04 24.75
N LYS A 26 61.06 -59.69 24.56
CA LYS A 26 61.58 -58.34 24.89
C LYS A 26 60.94 -57.26 24.01
N LYS A 27 60.80 -57.50 22.70
CA LYS A 27 60.12 -56.58 21.76
C LYS A 27 58.66 -56.36 22.14
N LEU A 28 57.90 -57.43 22.42
CA LEU A 28 56.52 -57.34 22.93
C LEU A 28 56.44 -56.56 24.25
N LYS A 29 57.41 -56.73 25.16
CA LYS A 29 57.44 -55.99 26.43
C LYS A 29 57.62 -54.48 26.23
N ASN A 30 58.43 -54.10 25.24
CA ASN A 30 58.62 -52.69 24.88
C ASN A 30 57.37 -52.13 24.21
N LEU A 31 56.77 -52.85 23.27
CA LEU A 31 55.49 -52.47 22.63
C LEU A 31 54.38 -52.26 23.66
N LYS A 32 54.25 -53.15 24.65
CA LYS A 32 53.29 -52.99 25.74
C LYS A 32 53.50 -51.68 26.52
N LYS A 33 54.76 -51.28 26.77
CA LYS A 33 55.07 -50.02 27.45
C LYS A 33 54.71 -48.80 26.59
N GLU A 34 54.95 -48.85 25.29
CA GLU A 34 54.61 -47.76 24.38
C GLU A 34 53.09 -47.59 24.25
N LEU A 35 52.35 -48.70 24.10
CA LEU A 35 50.90 -48.68 24.10
C LEU A 35 50.31 -48.18 25.41
N GLU A 36 50.89 -48.52 26.57
CA GLU A 36 50.45 -47.95 27.86
C GLU A 36 50.75 -46.44 27.97
N LYS A 37 51.86 -45.95 27.41
CA LYS A 37 52.11 -44.50 27.32
C LYS A 37 51.05 -43.81 26.47
N ILE A 38 50.69 -44.40 25.33
CA ILE A 38 49.61 -43.91 24.47
C ILE A 38 48.29 -43.92 25.24
N ARG A 39 47.98 -45.01 25.95
CA ARG A 39 46.78 -45.16 26.78
C ARG A 39 46.64 -44.07 27.85
N GLU A 40 47.73 -43.73 28.54
CA GLU A 40 47.70 -42.67 29.56
C GLU A 40 47.53 -41.28 28.94
N LYS A 41 48.11 -41.02 27.76
CA LYS A 41 47.85 -39.76 27.01
C LYS A 41 46.38 -39.61 26.61
N ILE A 42 45.70 -40.71 26.28
CA ILE A 42 44.28 -40.71 25.86
C ILE A 42 43.29 -40.92 27.01
N LYS A 43 43.74 -40.87 28.27
CA LYS A 43 42.86 -41.06 29.44
C LYS A 43 41.83 -39.94 29.53
N GLY A 44 40.66 -40.24 30.10
CA GLY A 44 39.38 -39.54 29.85
C GLY A 44 39.44 -38.02 29.66
N ASN A 45 40.05 -37.30 30.59
CA ASN A 45 40.07 -35.82 30.58
C ASN A 45 41.13 -35.23 29.64
N ASN A 46 42.18 -35.97 29.30
CA ASN A 46 43.26 -35.43 28.47
C ASN A 46 42.85 -35.36 26.99
N LEU A 47 41.94 -36.24 26.55
CA LEU A 47 41.56 -36.34 25.14
C LEU A 47 40.69 -35.16 24.67
N SER A 48 39.87 -34.59 25.56
CA SER A 48 39.05 -33.40 25.26
C SER A 48 39.86 -32.12 25.16
N ASP A 49 41.02 -32.09 25.81
CA ASP A 49 41.83 -30.88 26.01
C ASP A 49 43.04 -30.84 25.06
N LEU A 50 43.26 -31.91 24.30
CA LEU A 50 44.33 -32.05 23.31
C LEU A 50 44.09 -31.16 22.09
N LEU A 51 45.12 -30.43 21.66
CA LEU A 51 45.13 -29.71 20.38
C LEU A 51 45.11 -30.71 19.22
N ASP A 52 44.51 -30.32 18.07
CA ASP A 52 44.36 -31.19 16.89
C ASP A 52 45.72 -31.75 16.38
N LEU A 53 46.80 -30.97 16.50
CA LEU A 53 48.16 -31.40 16.17
C LEU A 53 48.68 -32.51 17.09
N GLU A 54 48.39 -32.42 18.40
CA GLU A 54 48.82 -33.40 19.39
C GLU A 54 48.00 -34.70 19.27
N TYR A 55 46.70 -34.58 18.99
CA TYR A 55 45.83 -35.71 18.71
C TYR A 55 46.28 -36.50 17.47
N ASN A 56 46.60 -35.80 16.37
CA ASN A 56 47.09 -36.44 15.14
C ASN A 56 48.41 -37.20 15.38
N LYS A 57 49.31 -36.62 16.19
CA LYS A 57 50.56 -37.27 16.57
C LYS A 57 50.33 -38.55 17.38
N ILE A 58 49.39 -38.54 18.33
CA ILE A 58 49.01 -39.74 19.10
C ILE A 58 48.43 -40.84 18.19
N LYS A 59 47.62 -40.46 17.19
CA LYS A 59 47.05 -41.39 16.21
C LYS A 59 48.14 -42.04 15.34
N GLU A 60 49.15 -41.26 14.95
CA GLU A 60 50.28 -41.75 14.19
C GLU A 60 51.19 -42.69 15.03
N ASP A 61 51.50 -42.30 16.27
CA ASP A 61 52.23 -43.13 17.24
C ASP A 61 51.52 -44.49 17.44
N PHE A 62 50.19 -44.48 17.60
CA PHE A 62 49.38 -45.69 17.74
C PHE A 62 49.43 -46.59 16.49
N LYS A 63 49.32 -45.99 15.30
CA LYS A 63 49.38 -46.72 14.03
C LYS A 63 50.73 -47.39 13.82
N ASN A 64 51.82 -46.74 14.23
CA ASN A 64 53.16 -47.31 14.16
C ASN A 64 53.33 -48.48 15.14
N ALA A 65 52.91 -48.32 16.40
CA ALA A 65 52.95 -49.40 17.40
C ALA A 65 52.08 -50.61 16.99
N TYR A 66 50.92 -50.37 16.37
CA TYR A 66 50.07 -51.43 15.84
C TYR A 66 50.74 -52.23 14.72
N LYS A 67 51.39 -51.56 13.76
CA LYS A 67 52.15 -52.21 12.68
C LYS A 67 53.30 -53.07 13.22
N GLU A 68 54.03 -52.56 14.21
CA GLU A 68 55.11 -53.31 14.84
C GLU A 68 54.61 -54.55 15.59
N PHE A 69 53.46 -54.45 16.26
CA PHE A 69 52.81 -55.60 16.88
C PHE A 69 52.39 -56.66 15.86
N ASP A 70 51.79 -56.25 14.74
CA ASP A 70 51.36 -57.17 13.68
C ASP A 70 52.56 -57.92 13.06
N LEU A 71 53.68 -57.22 12.85
CA LEU A 71 54.93 -57.83 12.41
C LEU A 71 55.55 -58.77 13.44
N ALA A 72 55.45 -58.46 14.74
CA ALA A 72 55.97 -59.30 15.81
C ALA A 72 55.13 -60.57 16.03
N LYS A 73 53.81 -60.48 15.78
CA LYS A 73 52.86 -61.59 15.92
C LYS A 73 53.03 -62.66 14.83
N ASN A 74 53.39 -62.25 13.62
CA ASN A 74 53.47 -63.12 12.43
C ASN A 74 54.85 -63.82 12.23
N ARG A 75 55.76 -63.77 13.22
CA ARG A 75 57.15 -64.28 13.07
C ARG A 75 57.47 -65.62 13.75
N GLU A 76 56.55 -66.23 14.50
CA GLU A 76 56.78 -67.54 15.12
C GLU A 76 55.86 -68.61 14.49
N GLU A 77 56.31 -69.23 13.39
CA GLU A 77 55.83 -70.57 13.01
C GLU A 77 56.39 -71.57 14.03
N LEU A 78 55.50 -72.11 14.87
CA LEU A 78 55.81 -73.01 15.98
C LEU A 78 56.05 -74.47 15.55
N ASP A 79 56.14 -74.75 14.25
CA ASP A 79 56.01 -76.10 13.69
C ASP A 79 57.30 -76.95 13.76
N ASP A 80 58.47 -76.36 14.04
CA ASP A 80 59.77 -77.07 13.94
C ASP A 80 60.46 -77.44 15.27
N ILE A 81 59.77 -77.39 16.43
CA ILE A 81 60.41 -77.62 17.74
C ILE A 81 60.37 -79.11 18.16
N ALA A 82 61.57 -79.70 18.30
CA ALA A 82 61.77 -81.09 18.73
C ALA A 82 61.11 -81.43 20.09
N PRO A 83 60.56 -82.64 20.30
CA PRO A 83 59.72 -83.01 21.47
C PRO A 83 60.39 -82.84 22.84
N ASN A 84 61.71 -82.95 22.88
CA ASN A 84 62.57 -82.94 24.06
C ASN A 84 62.78 -81.50 24.59
N ILE A 85 62.59 -80.50 23.74
CA ILE A 85 62.68 -79.06 24.05
C ILE A 85 61.33 -78.52 24.54
N LYS A 86 60.23 -79.27 24.31
CA LYS A 86 58.85 -78.84 24.64
C LYS A 86 58.64 -78.53 26.12
N LYS A 87 59.22 -79.29 27.07
CA LYS A 87 59.02 -79.02 28.52
C LYS A 87 59.60 -77.67 28.98
N ALA A 88 60.74 -77.24 28.43
CA ALA A 88 61.35 -75.95 28.75
C ALA A 88 60.74 -74.79 27.93
N ALA A 89 60.19 -75.08 26.75
CA ALA A 89 59.57 -74.10 25.86
C ALA A 89 58.11 -73.75 26.23
N ILE A 90 57.35 -74.65 26.87
CA ILE A 90 55.94 -74.42 27.26
C ILE A 90 55.74 -73.11 28.05
N PRO A 91 56.54 -72.80 29.11
CA PRO A 91 56.39 -71.52 29.83
C PRO A 91 56.64 -70.28 28.97
N LEU A 92 57.54 -70.37 27.98
CA LEU A 92 57.84 -69.26 27.06
C LEU A 92 56.70 -69.04 26.07
N ILE A 93 56.12 -70.12 25.55
CA ILE A 93 54.94 -70.08 24.66
C ILE A 93 53.73 -69.46 25.38
N PHE A 94 53.43 -69.90 26.61
CA PHE A 94 52.36 -69.30 27.41
C PHE A 94 52.60 -67.82 27.69
N LYS A 95 53.86 -67.43 27.98
CA LYS A 95 54.23 -66.03 28.20
C LYS A 95 54.07 -65.18 26.93
N TYR A 96 54.47 -65.71 25.78
CA TYR A 96 54.25 -65.07 24.48
C TYR A 96 52.76 -64.86 24.21
N LEU A 97 51.94 -65.93 24.30
CA LEU A 97 50.50 -65.88 24.07
C LEU A 97 49.80 -64.90 25.03
N LEU A 98 50.17 -64.91 26.31
CA LEU A 98 49.63 -63.99 27.30
C LEU A 98 49.95 -62.53 26.94
N MET A 99 51.21 -62.23 26.60
CA MET A 99 51.62 -60.88 26.22
C MET A 99 50.95 -60.40 24.94
N THR A 100 50.82 -61.26 23.93
CA THR A 100 50.13 -60.96 22.69
C THR A 100 48.66 -60.64 22.95
N ASN A 101 47.99 -61.41 23.81
CA ASN A 101 46.60 -61.15 24.19
C ASN A 101 46.43 -59.84 24.99
N GLU A 102 47.33 -59.57 25.94
CA GLU A 102 47.33 -58.30 26.69
C GLU A 102 47.53 -57.09 25.77
N ILE A 103 48.49 -57.18 24.84
CA ILE A 103 48.75 -56.12 23.86
C ILE A 103 47.55 -55.94 22.93
N GLN A 104 46.97 -57.03 22.44
CA GLN A 104 45.79 -56.96 21.58
C GLN A 104 44.58 -56.36 22.30
N THR A 105 44.40 -56.67 23.59
CA THR A 105 43.39 -56.04 24.44
C THR A 105 43.65 -54.54 24.62
N LEU A 106 44.91 -54.13 24.81
CA LEU A 106 45.29 -52.72 24.92
C LEU A 106 45.04 -51.96 23.62
N ILE A 107 45.40 -52.54 22.48
CA ILE A 107 45.13 -51.98 21.15
C ILE A 107 43.63 -51.73 20.98
N SER A 108 42.78 -52.74 21.22
CA SER A 108 41.31 -52.59 21.06
C SER A 108 40.74 -51.49 21.95
N ARG A 109 41.26 -51.34 23.19
CA ARG A 109 40.84 -50.27 24.11
C ARG A 109 41.25 -48.88 23.63
N ILE A 110 42.46 -48.74 23.09
CA ILE A 110 42.95 -47.47 22.55
C ILE A 110 42.13 -47.09 21.31
N ASP A 111 41.96 -48.03 20.39
CA ASP A 111 41.25 -47.83 19.12
C ASP A 111 39.79 -47.42 19.34
N SER A 112 39.06 -48.16 20.18
CA SER A 112 37.67 -47.84 20.55
C SER A 112 37.54 -46.43 21.11
N LYS A 113 38.52 -45.99 21.91
CA LYS A 113 38.49 -44.68 22.54
C LYS A 113 38.77 -43.55 21.55
N LEU A 114 39.76 -43.72 20.67
CA LEU A 114 40.02 -42.75 19.60
C LEU A 114 38.80 -42.61 18.68
N LEU A 115 38.17 -43.73 18.32
CA LEU A 115 36.99 -43.76 17.46
C LEU A 115 35.78 -43.08 18.12
N SER A 116 35.52 -43.32 19.41
CA SER A 116 34.45 -42.65 20.15
C SER A 116 34.60 -41.12 20.20
N PHE A 117 35.84 -40.64 20.25
CA PHE A 117 36.15 -39.22 20.30
C PHE A 117 35.92 -38.55 18.95
N GLU A 118 36.37 -39.16 17.85
CA GLU A 118 36.11 -38.67 16.50
C GLU A 118 34.60 -38.58 16.21
N LEU A 119 33.85 -39.61 16.58
CA LEU A 119 32.39 -39.61 16.43
C LEU A 119 31.72 -38.47 17.22
N ASN A 120 32.12 -38.25 18.47
CA ASN A 120 31.55 -37.21 19.31
C ASN A 120 31.92 -35.80 18.81
N LYS A 121 33.17 -35.58 18.39
CA LYS A 121 33.63 -34.32 17.80
C LYS A 121 32.81 -33.97 16.55
N ASN A 122 32.61 -34.95 15.66
CA ASN A 122 31.81 -34.77 14.44
C ASN A 122 30.34 -34.52 14.73
N TYR A 123 29.74 -35.23 15.68
CA TYR A 123 28.35 -35.03 16.08
C TYR A 123 28.12 -33.62 16.66
N LYS A 124 29.02 -33.14 17.52
CA LYS A 124 28.96 -31.79 18.09
C LYS A 124 29.07 -30.71 17.02
N PHE A 125 29.93 -30.89 16.03
CA PHE A 125 30.05 -29.98 14.88
C PHE A 125 28.74 -29.93 14.06
N LEU A 126 28.18 -31.10 13.74
CA LEU A 126 26.94 -31.22 12.95
C LEU A 126 25.75 -30.57 13.67
N ASN A 127 25.63 -30.78 14.98
CA ASN A 127 24.55 -30.19 15.78
C ASN A 127 24.66 -28.65 15.83
N LYS A 128 25.87 -28.12 16.02
CA LYS A 128 26.12 -26.67 16.01
C LYS A 128 25.78 -26.04 14.65
N GLN A 129 26.09 -26.73 13.55
CA GLN A 129 25.74 -26.26 12.21
C GLN A 129 24.22 -26.24 11.99
N THR A 130 23.52 -27.26 12.49
CA THR A 130 22.06 -27.38 12.40
C THR A 130 21.34 -26.32 13.22
N GLU A 131 21.80 -26.04 14.45
CA GLU A 131 21.27 -24.97 15.30
C GLU A 131 21.45 -23.59 14.65
N ASN A 132 22.64 -23.29 14.13
CA ASN A 132 22.90 -22.04 13.42
C ASN A 132 21.98 -21.86 12.20
N GLN A 133 21.74 -22.92 11.43
CA GLN A 133 20.81 -22.87 10.30
C GLN A 133 19.38 -22.61 10.76
N LYS A 134 18.93 -23.27 11.83
CA LYS A 134 17.58 -23.09 12.40
C LYS A 134 17.34 -21.67 12.90
N GLU A 135 18.31 -21.07 13.60
CA GLU A 135 18.24 -19.66 14.02
C GLU A 135 18.18 -18.70 12.84
N THR A 136 18.98 -18.96 11.80
CA THR A 136 19.02 -18.12 10.60
C THR A 136 17.68 -18.17 9.86
N PHE A 137 17.11 -19.36 9.69
CA PHE A 137 15.76 -19.53 9.13
C PHE A 137 14.70 -18.81 9.95
N GLN A 138 14.70 -18.94 11.28
CA GLN A 138 13.74 -18.22 12.13
C GLN A 138 13.84 -16.70 11.99
N LYS A 139 15.05 -16.14 11.92
CA LYS A 139 15.27 -14.70 11.69
C LYS A 139 14.71 -14.27 10.33
N ILE A 140 14.96 -15.07 9.28
CA ILE A 140 14.46 -14.83 7.93
C ILE A 140 12.92 -14.86 7.92
N THR A 141 12.30 -15.90 8.48
CA THR A 141 10.83 -16.03 8.53
C THR A 141 10.17 -14.86 9.26
N LYS A 142 10.74 -14.42 10.39
CA LYS A 142 10.25 -13.23 11.11
C LYS A 142 10.31 -11.96 10.25
N LYS A 143 11.41 -11.79 9.49
CA LYS A 143 11.61 -10.64 8.59
C LYS A 143 10.64 -10.66 7.41
N TYR A 144 10.36 -11.83 6.84
CA TYR A 144 9.35 -11.97 5.78
C TYR A 144 7.95 -11.64 6.31
N ALA A 145 7.57 -12.12 7.49
CA ALA A 145 6.28 -11.80 8.09
C ALA A 145 6.10 -10.29 8.38
N SER A 146 7.17 -9.59 8.78
CA SER A 146 7.10 -8.12 8.94
C SER A 146 6.94 -7.40 7.60
N LEU A 147 7.67 -7.83 6.57
CA LEU A 147 7.58 -7.27 5.21
C LEU A 147 6.20 -7.51 4.60
N GLU A 148 5.61 -8.68 4.82
CA GLU A 148 4.26 -9.01 4.34
C GLU A 148 3.19 -8.10 4.99
N LYS A 149 3.31 -7.85 6.30
CA LYS A 149 2.46 -6.88 6.99
C LYS A 149 2.64 -5.47 6.43
N GLU A 150 3.87 -5.02 6.23
CA GLU A 150 4.14 -3.70 5.66
C GLU A 150 3.59 -3.56 4.23
N ALA A 151 3.77 -4.58 3.38
CA ALA A 151 3.22 -4.61 2.03
C ALA A 151 1.68 -4.59 2.03
N SER A 152 1.03 -5.31 2.94
CA SER A 152 -0.44 -5.26 3.08
C SER A 152 -0.94 -3.87 3.48
N LYS A 153 -0.22 -3.18 4.39
CA LYS A 153 -0.53 -1.82 4.81
C LYS A 153 -0.36 -0.82 3.67
N ILE A 154 0.75 -0.91 2.92
CA ILE A 154 0.97 -0.08 1.72
C ILE A 154 -0.15 -0.29 0.69
N LYS A 155 -0.59 -1.53 0.49
CA LYS A 155 -1.67 -1.85 -0.45
C LYS A 155 -3.00 -1.19 -0.03
N GLU A 156 -3.34 -1.24 1.25
CA GLU A 156 -4.53 -0.59 1.82
C GLU A 156 -4.45 0.94 1.75
N GLU A 157 -3.30 1.53 2.11
CA GLU A 157 -3.05 2.98 1.99
C GLU A 157 -3.16 3.43 0.52
N THR A 158 -2.67 2.63 -0.43
CA THR A 158 -2.74 2.93 -1.86
C THR A 158 -4.17 2.84 -2.41
N SER A 159 -4.97 1.87 -1.96
CA SER A 159 -6.40 1.81 -2.35
C SER A 159 -7.18 3.00 -1.82
N ASN A 160 -6.95 3.37 -0.56
CA ASN A 160 -7.58 4.54 0.04
C ASN A 160 -7.18 5.83 -0.69
N LEU A 161 -5.91 5.98 -1.07
CA LEU A 161 -5.44 7.11 -1.87
C LEU A 161 -6.14 7.15 -3.24
N ARG A 162 -6.26 6.01 -3.93
CA ARG A 162 -6.93 5.92 -5.24
C ARG A 162 -8.40 6.36 -5.14
N ASP A 163 -9.12 5.86 -4.14
CA ASP A 163 -10.53 6.19 -3.92
C ASP A 163 -10.70 7.67 -3.55
N ASN A 164 -9.79 8.21 -2.73
CA ASN A 164 -9.76 9.63 -2.40
C ASN A 164 -9.50 10.49 -3.65
N VAL A 165 -8.54 10.12 -4.51
CA VAL A 165 -8.23 10.85 -5.76
C VAL A 165 -9.42 10.81 -6.73
N LEU A 166 -10.08 9.66 -6.89
CA LEU A 166 -11.28 9.53 -7.71
C LEU A 166 -12.41 10.43 -7.18
N THR A 167 -12.62 10.42 -5.86
CA THR A 167 -13.63 11.24 -5.20
C THR A 167 -13.35 12.74 -5.40
N ILE A 168 -12.10 13.18 -5.16
CA ILE A 168 -11.69 14.57 -5.37
C ILE A 168 -11.88 14.97 -6.83
N SER A 169 -11.50 14.11 -7.77
CA SER A 169 -11.65 14.38 -9.21
C SER A 169 -13.11 14.52 -9.63
N SER A 170 -14.00 13.65 -9.14
CA SER A 170 -15.45 13.73 -9.38
C SER A 170 -16.05 15.01 -8.81
N ILE A 171 -15.59 15.43 -7.63
CA ILE A 171 -16.04 16.65 -6.97
C ILE A 171 -15.60 17.89 -7.76
N ILE A 172 -14.33 17.95 -8.19
CA ILE A 172 -13.81 19.05 -9.02
C ILE A 172 -14.57 19.12 -10.35
N PHE A 173 -14.83 17.98 -10.99
CA PHE A 173 -15.61 17.91 -12.21
C PHE A 173 -17.02 18.47 -12.01
N THR A 174 -17.69 18.10 -10.91
CA THR A 174 -19.03 18.62 -10.56
C THR A 174 -19.02 20.13 -10.31
N ALA A 175 -17.97 20.65 -9.66
CA ALA A 175 -17.81 22.10 -9.49
C ALA A 175 -17.69 22.81 -10.84
N PHE A 176 -16.90 22.25 -11.76
CA PHE A 176 -16.67 22.84 -13.07
C PHE A 176 -17.95 22.85 -13.93
N THR A 177 -18.72 21.77 -13.92
CA THR A 177 -20.01 21.72 -14.64
C THR A 177 -21.03 22.71 -14.07
N LEU A 178 -21.08 22.89 -12.74
CA LEU A 178 -21.91 23.91 -12.11
C LEU A 178 -21.50 25.33 -12.53
N ILE A 179 -20.19 25.62 -12.57
CA ILE A 179 -19.68 26.92 -13.05
C ILE A 179 -20.08 27.16 -14.52
N GLN A 180 -19.97 26.15 -15.38
CA GLN A 180 -20.38 26.25 -16.79
C GLN A 180 -21.88 26.49 -16.96
N LEU A 181 -22.72 25.70 -16.28
CA LEU A 181 -24.18 25.87 -16.27
C LEU A 181 -24.59 27.27 -15.84
N ASN A 182 -23.89 27.81 -14.83
CA ASN A 182 -24.11 29.15 -14.32
C ASN A 182 -23.75 30.24 -15.33
N PHE A 183 -22.65 30.07 -16.07
CA PHE A 183 -22.26 30.99 -17.13
C PHE A 183 -23.28 30.99 -18.28
N VAL A 184 -23.78 29.83 -18.66
CA VAL A 184 -24.83 29.66 -19.67
C VAL A 184 -26.15 30.29 -19.21
N ALA A 185 -26.57 30.07 -17.96
CA ALA A 185 -27.77 30.66 -17.39
C ALA A 185 -27.70 32.21 -17.35
N PHE A 186 -26.53 32.76 -17.03
CA PHE A 186 -26.32 34.21 -17.05
C PHE A 186 -26.32 34.79 -18.46
N GLN A 187 -25.68 34.14 -19.44
CA GLN A 187 -25.71 34.59 -20.84
C GLN A 187 -27.13 34.59 -21.43
N ASN A 188 -27.93 33.58 -21.09
CA ASN A 188 -29.32 33.49 -21.50
C ASN A 188 -30.27 34.40 -20.72
N SER A 189 -29.76 35.18 -19.75
CA SER A 189 -30.58 36.07 -18.91
C SER A 189 -30.92 37.42 -19.57
N ASN A 190 -30.60 37.58 -20.85
CA ASN A 190 -30.72 38.84 -21.59
C ASN A 190 -32.14 39.38 -21.77
N ASP A 191 -33.17 38.60 -21.42
CA ASP A 191 -34.57 39.02 -21.47
C ASP A 191 -35.13 39.39 -20.09
N TYR A 192 -34.38 39.16 -19.00
CA TYR A 192 -34.81 39.54 -17.66
C TYR A 192 -34.56 41.03 -17.37
N ASN A 193 -35.39 41.59 -16.49
CA ASN A 193 -35.17 42.92 -15.91
C ASN A 193 -33.82 43.00 -15.19
N VAL A 194 -33.23 44.19 -15.13
CA VAL A 194 -31.91 44.44 -14.49
C VAL A 194 -31.88 43.92 -13.05
N LEU A 195 -32.96 44.10 -12.30
CA LEU A 195 -33.10 43.61 -10.92
C LEU A 195 -33.12 42.07 -10.86
N ASP A 196 -33.80 41.42 -11.81
CA ASP A 196 -33.87 39.96 -11.88
C ASP A 196 -32.53 39.35 -12.28
N ARG A 197 -31.78 40.01 -13.17
CA ARG A 197 -30.40 39.63 -13.49
C ARG A 197 -29.45 39.81 -12.31
N LEU A 198 -29.63 40.86 -11.51
CA LEU A 198 -28.82 41.09 -10.32
C LEU A 198 -29.10 40.01 -9.26
N ILE A 199 -30.36 39.62 -9.06
CA ILE A 199 -30.76 38.51 -8.19
C ILE A 199 -30.17 37.18 -8.70
N LEU A 200 -30.29 36.92 -10.01
CA LEU A 200 -29.76 35.71 -10.65
C LEU A 200 -28.23 35.64 -10.48
N PHE A 201 -27.52 36.71 -10.82
CA PHE A 201 -26.06 36.81 -10.70
C PHE A 201 -25.59 36.65 -9.26
N SER A 202 -26.23 37.34 -8.32
CA SER A 202 -25.84 37.28 -6.90
C SER A 202 -26.15 35.92 -6.28
N GLY A 203 -27.32 35.34 -6.57
CA GLY A 203 -27.73 34.04 -6.05
C GLY A 203 -26.88 32.89 -6.60
N ILE A 204 -26.58 32.91 -7.89
CA ILE A 204 -25.71 31.91 -8.54
C ILE A 204 -24.29 31.97 -7.99
N ASN A 205 -23.70 33.16 -7.87
CA ASN A 205 -22.35 33.32 -7.35
C ASN A 205 -22.26 32.96 -5.86
N LEU A 206 -23.31 33.22 -5.08
CA LEU A 206 -23.40 32.77 -3.69
C LEU A 206 -23.45 31.25 -3.59
N PHE A 207 -24.25 30.59 -4.44
CA PHE A 207 -24.33 29.13 -4.52
C PHE A 207 -22.99 28.50 -4.92
N LEU A 208 -22.26 29.11 -5.86
CA LEU A 208 -20.92 28.67 -6.25
C LEU A 208 -19.91 28.80 -5.10
N LEU A 209 -19.92 29.91 -4.38
CA LEU A 209 -19.05 30.13 -3.22
C LEU A 209 -19.29 29.10 -2.12
N ILE A 210 -20.56 28.82 -1.80
CA ILE A 210 -20.94 27.79 -0.81
C ILE A 210 -20.48 26.41 -1.30
N SER A 211 -20.72 26.08 -2.57
CA SER A 211 -20.33 24.80 -3.17
C SER A 211 -18.82 24.61 -3.14
N ILE A 212 -18.04 25.60 -3.58
CA ILE A 212 -16.57 25.57 -3.55
C ILE A 212 -16.05 25.41 -2.11
N THR A 213 -16.65 26.10 -1.14
CA THR A 213 -16.27 26.00 0.28
C THR A 213 -16.56 24.61 0.85
N ALA A 214 -17.72 24.03 0.52
CA ALA A 214 -18.08 22.68 0.93
C ALA A 214 -17.14 21.63 0.32
N ILE A 215 -16.80 21.79 -0.97
CA ILE A 215 -15.85 20.96 -1.69
C ILE A 215 -14.46 21.03 -1.08
N MET A 216 -13.98 22.26 -0.81
CA MET A 216 -12.69 22.48 -0.16
C MET A 216 -12.64 21.82 1.23
N SER A 217 -13.73 21.88 1.99
CA SER A 217 -13.85 21.22 3.29
C SER A 217 -13.78 19.68 3.18
N ILE A 218 -14.44 19.09 2.18
CA ILE A 218 -14.37 17.65 1.90
C ILE A 218 -12.94 17.25 1.50
N ILE A 219 -12.31 18.01 0.60
CA ILE A 219 -10.92 17.78 0.18
C ILE A 219 -9.96 17.87 1.38
N LYS A 220 -10.12 18.87 2.24
CA LYS A 220 -9.30 19.05 3.45
C LYS A 220 -9.44 17.89 4.43
N ARG A 221 -10.67 17.39 4.61
CA ARG A 221 -10.97 16.20 5.43
C ARG A 221 -10.37 14.91 4.85
N LEU A 222 -10.32 14.77 3.52
CA LEU A 222 -9.73 13.61 2.86
C LEU A 222 -8.19 13.63 2.85
N LEU A 223 -7.58 14.83 2.86
CA LEU A 223 -6.12 15.01 2.80
C LEU A 223 -5.46 15.22 4.17
N SER A 224 -6.22 15.18 5.28
CA SER A 224 -5.71 15.46 6.65
C SER A 224 -4.84 16.73 6.75
N SER A 225 -5.11 17.72 5.91
CA SER A 225 -4.29 18.92 5.82
C SER A 225 -4.79 19.97 6.82
N GLU A 226 -4.29 19.89 8.04
CA GLU A 226 -4.29 21.01 8.99
C GLU A 226 -3.09 21.91 8.67
N ASN A 227 -3.26 22.91 7.82
CA ASN A 227 -2.72 24.27 8.02
C ASN A 227 -2.59 25.06 6.72
N LYS A 228 -3.23 26.24 6.73
CA LYS A 228 -2.93 27.53 6.05
C LYS A 228 -4.25 28.22 5.70
N GLU A 229 -4.94 28.73 6.71
CA GLU A 229 -6.32 29.24 6.60
C GLU A 229 -6.45 30.77 6.48
N HIS A 230 -5.40 31.56 6.69
CA HIS A 230 -5.63 32.95 7.08
C HIS A 230 -5.94 33.95 5.96
N LEU A 231 -5.47 33.73 4.71
CA LEU A 231 -5.65 34.72 3.65
C LEU A 231 -6.91 34.46 2.80
N PHE A 232 -7.11 33.21 2.37
CA PHE A 232 -8.21 32.84 1.48
C PHE A 232 -9.58 33.00 2.15
N ILE A 233 -9.70 32.69 3.45
CA ILE A 233 -10.96 32.80 4.20
C ILE A 233 -11.40 34.26 4.34
N TYR A 234 -10.47 35.21 4.44
CA TYR A 234 -10.81 36.62 4.63
C TYR A 234 -11.41 37.24 3.37
N GLU A 235 -10.77 37.04 2.22
CA GLU A 235 -11.29 37.49 0.91
C GLU A 235 -12.62 36.81 0.57
N LEU A 236 -12.74 35.50 0.88
CA LEU A 236 -13.97 34.75 0.68
C LEU A 236 -15.12 35.28 1.54
N LYS A 237 -14.86 35.62 2.81
CA LYS A 237 -15.85 36.21 3.72
C LYS A 237 -16.33 37.58 3.23
N LEU A 238 -15.43 38.40 2.69
CA LEU A 238 -15.77 39.71 2.15
C LEU A 238 -16.65 39.58 0.90
N ALA A 239 -16.27 38.72 -0.05
CA ALA A 239 -17.05 38.43 -1.25
C ALA A 239 -18.42 37.82 -0.91
N PHE A 240 -18.46 36.91 0.05
CA PHE A 240 -19.69 36.28 0.54
C PHE A 240 -20.63 37.31 1.19
N GLY A 241 -20.10 38.20 2.04
CA GLY A 241 -20.88 39.29 2.64
C GLY A 241 -21.45 40.25 1.60
N PHE A 242 -20.66 40.62 0.59
CA PHE A 242 -21.10 41.49 -0.51
C PHE A 242 -22.20 40.84 -1.36
N LEU A 243 -22.07 39.56 -1.70
CA LEU A 243 -23.08 38.83 -2.48
C LEU A 243 -24.37 38.57 -1.70
N ILE A 244 -24.28 38.32 -0.38
CA ILE A 244 -25.48 38.25 0.47
C ILE A 244 -26.18 39.61 0.49
N PHE A 245 -25.43 40.69 0.65
CA PHE A 245 -25.98 42.04 0.68
C PHE A 245 -26.70 42.38 -0.64
N LEU A 246 -26.06 42.09 -1.78
CA LEU A 246 -26.69 42.28 -3.10
C LEU A 246 -27.93 41.39 -3.28
N PHE A 247 -27.88 40.13 -2.87
CA PHE A 247 -28.99 39.19 -3.05
C PHE A 247 -30.19 39.54 -2.16
N LEU A 248 -29.99 39.67 -0.85
CA LEU A 248 -31.06 40.04 0.10
C LEU A 248 -31.58 41.46 -0.19
N GLY A 249 -30.68 42.41 -0.46
CA GLY A 249 -31.05 43.78 -0.80
C GLY A 249 -31.94 43.84 -2.04
N SER A 250 -31.60 43.08 -3.08
CA SER A 250 -32.39 43.02 -4.32
C SER A 250 -33.75 42.33 -4.12
N LEU A 251 -33.81 41.28 -3.30
CA LEU A 251 -35.07 40.61 -2.95
C LEU A 251 -36.00 41.52 -2.14
N LEU A 252 -35.46 42.23 -1.14
CA LEU A 252 -36.21 43.19 -0.34
C LEU A 252 -36.70 44.35 -1.20
N PHE A 253 -35.86 44.87 -2.09
CA PHE A 253 -36.24 45.91 -3.04
C PHE A 253 -37.38 45.44 -3.96
N LYS A 254 -37.25 44.24 -4.55
CA LYS A 254 -38.30 43.63 -5.39
C LYS A 254 -39.61 43.45 -4.63
N SER A 255 -39.55 43.03 -3.36
CA SER A 255 -40.72 42.86 -2.49
C SER A 255 -41.38 44.20 -2.15
N CYS A 256 -40.60 45.24 -1.86
CA CYS A 256 -41.12 46.59 -1.61
C CYS A 256 -41.75 47.21 -2.85
N THR A 257 -41.14 47.06 -4.03
CA THR A 257 -41.73 47.56 -5.29
C THR A 257 -43.00 46.82 -5.67
N LYS A 258 -43.12 45.53 -5.32
CA LYS A 258 -44.34 44.75 -5.53
C LYS A 258 -45.52 45.23 -4.66
N ASN A 259 -45.24 45.80 -3.49
CA ASN A 259 -46.25 46.44 -2.65
C ASN A 259 -46.66 47.84 -3.14
N ILE A 260 -45.86 48.50 -3.99
CA ILE A 260 -46.24 49.74 -4.68
C ILE A 260 -47.19 49.45 -5.85
N LEU A 261 -47.09 48.26 -6.47
CA LEU A 261 -48.01 47.79 -7.51
C LEU A 261 -49.45 47.48 -7.02
N VAL A 262 -49.74 47.62 -5.72
CA VAL A 262 -51.13 47.66 -5.21
C VAL A 262 -51.92 48.85 -5.80
N ASP A 263 -51.24 49.84 -6.40
CA ASP A 263 -51.88 50.86 -7.23
C ASP A 263 -52.39 50.34 -8.59
N GLU A 264 -52.16 49.08 -9.00
CA GLU A 264 -52.76 48.49 -10.21
C GLU A 264 -54.30 48.53 -10.17
N GLU A 265 -54.91 48.33 -9.00
CA GLU A 265 -56.37 48.43 -8.84
C GLU A 265 -56.87 49.89 -8.99
N LYS A 266 -56.06 50.87 -8.57
CA LYS A 266 -56.37 52.29 -8.81
C LYS A 266 -56.17 52.67 -10.27
N ILE A 267 -55.14 52.14 -10.93
CA ILE A 267 -54.87 52.36 -12.36
C ILE A 267 -55.99 51.75 -13.20
N LEU A 268 -56.43 50.52 -12.91
CA LEU A 268 -57.55 49.88 -13.58
C LEU A 268 -58.86 50.67 -13.39
N ASN A 269 -59.13 51.15 -12.18
CA ASN A 269 -60.28 52.03 -11.92
C ASN A 269 -60.18 53.38 -12.64
N MET A 270 -58.97 53.92 -12.84
CA MET A 270 -58.77 55.13 -13.64
C MET A 270 -58.97 54.86 -15.13
N GLU A 271 -58.50 53.74 -15.67
CA GLU A 271 -58.75 53.34 -17.07
C GLU A 271 -60.24 53.18 -17.38
N ILE A 272 -61.00 52.55 -16.47
CA ILE A 272 -62.45 52.41 -16.62
C ILE A 272 -63.12 53.79 -16.67
N LYS A 273 -62.74 54.69 -15.75
CA LYS A 273 -63.26 56.07 -15.73
C LYS A 273 -62.90 56.86 -16.99
N ILE A 274 -61.70 56.66 -17.54
CA ILE A 274 -61.27 57.30 -18.79
C ILE A 274 -62.14 56.81 -19.95
N LYS A 275 -62.37 55.50 -20.08
CA LYS A 275 -63.25 54.95 -21.13
C LYS A 275 -64.68 55.48 -21.03
N GLU A 276 -65.25 55.55 -19.82
CA GLU A 276 -66.59 56.12 -19.62
C GLU A 276 -66.64 57.61 -20.03
N LEU A 277 -65.57 58.36 -19.76
CA LEU A 277 -65.46 59.76 -20.19
C LEU A 277 -65.31 59.88 -21.71
N GLU A 278 -64.50 59.02 -22.35
CA GLU A 278 -64.34 59.00 -23.81
C GLU A 278 -65.68 58.70 -24.51
N GLU A 279 -66.46 57.75 -24.01
CA GLU A 279 -67.78 57.43 -24.56
C GLU A 279 -68.79 58.58 -24.37
N LYS A 280 -68.76 59.27 -23.22
CA LYS A 280 -69.54 60.49 -22.99
C LYS A 280 -69.12 61.63 -23.92
N ILE A 281 -67.83 61.80 -24.18
CA ILE A 281 -67.33 62.81 -25.12
C ILE A 281 -67.77 62.46 -26.55
N ALA A 282 -67.66 61.20 -26.97
CA ALA A 282 -68.07 60.76 -28.30
C ALA A 282 -69.58 60.96 -28.54
N SER A 283 -70.42 60.59 -27.57
CA SER A 283 -71.88 60.82 -27.65
C SER A 283 -72.24 62.30 -27.68
N THR A 284 -71.59 63.12 -26.85
CA THR A 284 -71.77 64.59 -26.84
C THR A 284 -71.34 65.22 -28.17
N LEU A 285 -70.21 64.77 -28.73
CA LEU A 285 -69.71 65.23 -30.02
C LEU A 285 -70.66 64.86 -31.16
N ASN A 286 -71.23 63.66 -31.14
CA ASN A 286 -72.25 63.25 -32.11
C ASN A 286 -73.50 64.12 -32.02
N ASN A 287 -74.02 64.37 -30.81
CA ASN A 287 -75.17 65.26 -30.62
C ASN A 287 -74.89 66.68 -31.12
N ASN A 288 -73.70 67.22 -30.85
CA ASN A 288 -73.31 68.54 -31.34
C ASN A 288 -73.24 68.58 -32.88
N ASN A 289 -72.78 67.52 -33.53
CA ASN A 289 -72.77 67.44 -34.99
C ASN A 289 -74.18 67.41 -35.58
N THR A 290 -75.13 66.69 -34.95
CA THR A 290 -76.54 66.71 -35.34
C THR A 290 -77.13 68.12 -35.22
N ILE A 291 -76.90 68.80 -34.10
CA ILE A 291 -77.36 70.18 -33.87
C ILE A 291 -76.73 71.14 -34.91
N LEU A 292 -75.46 70.92 -35.29
CA LEU A 292 -74.79 71.73 -36.30
C LEU A 292 -75.44 71.59 -37.68
N GLU A 293 -75.81 70.36 -38.08
CA GLU A 293 -76.52 70.12 -39.34
C GLU A 293 -77.95 70.68 -39.33
N GLU A 294 -78.68 70.53 -38.23
CA GLU A 294 -79.99 71.18 -38.05
C GLU A 294 -79.88 72.69 -38.21
N ASN A 295 -78.88 73.33 -37.61
CA ASN A 295 -78.64 74.76 -37.76
C ASN A 295 -78.28 75.17 -39.20
N LYS A 296 -77.53 74.35 -39.94
CA LYS A 296 -77.26 74.60 -41.37
C LYS A 296 -78.55 74.54 -42.18
N ASN A 297 -79.40 73.54 -41.93
CA ASN A 297 -80.68 73.39 -42.61
C ASN A 297 -81.61 74.57 -42.33
N LEU A 298 -81.74 74.96 -41.06
CA LEU A 298 -82.52 76.14 -40.66
C LEU A 298 -81.98 77.43 -41.30
N LYS A 299 -80.66 77.59 -41.36
CA LYS A 299 -80.04 78.76 -42.01
C LYS A 299 -80.37 78.81 -43.51
N ASN A 300 -80.34 77.67 -44.20
CA ASN A 300 -80.73 77.58 -45.60
C ASN A 300 -82.21 77.89 -45.79
N GLU A 301 -83.08 77.36 -44.93
CA GLU A 301 -84.51 77.64 -44.96
C GLU A 301 -84.79 79.13 -44.76
N ILE A 302 -84.16 79.77 -43.77
CA ILE A 302 -84.24 81.22 -43.54
C ILE A 302 -83.82 82.01 -44.77
N ASN A 303 -82.73 81.62 -45.44
CA ASN A 303 -82.29 82.30 -46.67
C ASN A 303 -83.34 82.16 -47.79
N THR A 304 -83.89 80.97 -48.02
CA THR A 304 -84.93 80.79 -49.04
C THR A 304 -86.21 81.58 -48.73
N LEU A 305 -86.61 81.66 -47.46
CA LEU A 305 -87.76 82.48 -47.03
C LEU A 305 -87.47 83.97 -47.19
N LYS A 306 -86.24 84.41 -46.92
CA LYS A 306 -85.80 85.79 -47.14
C LYS A 306 -85.88 86.16 -48.62
N ASP A 307 -85.41 85.28 -49.51
CA ASP A 307 -85.46 85.49 -50.96
C ASP A 307 -86.93 85.55 -51.45
N LYS A 308 -87.79 84.63 -51.01
CA LYS A 308 -89.23 84.67 -51.29
C LYS A 308 -89.88 85.96 -50.79
N THR A 309 -89.48 86.45 -49.63
CA THR A 309 -90.00 87.71 -49.06
C THR A 309 -89.58 88.92 -49.90
N VAL A 310 -88.36 88.93 -50.43
CA VAL A 310 -87.89 89.97 -51.35
C VAL A 310 -88.70 89.94 -52.65
N ASP A 311 -88.85 88.76 -53.27
CA ASP A 311 -89.66 88.58 -54.50
C ASP A 311 -91.12 89.01 -54.31
N LEU A 312 -91.73 88.67 -53.16
CA LEU A 312 -93.08 89.14 -52.82
C LEU A 312 -93.15 90.66 -52.62
N LYS A 313 -92.15 91.27 -51.98
CA LYS A 313 -92.08 92.73 -51.82
C LYS A 313 -91.96 93.43 -53.18
N GLU A 314 -91.16 92.89 -54.09
CA GLU A 314 -91.01 93.40 -55.45
C GLU A 314 -92.33 93.31 -56.22
N LYS A 315 -92.98 92.14 -56.21
CA LYS A 315 -94.32 91.96 -56.80
C LYS A 315 -95.38 92.91 -56.24
N ILE A 316 -95.38 93.15 -54.93
CA ILE A 316 -96.30 94.12 -54.30
C ILE A 316 -95.97 95.54 -54.76
N SER A 317 -94.69 95.90 -54.88
CA SER A 317 -94.27 97.21 -55.39
C SER A 317 -94.71 97.40 -56.85
N ASP A 318 -94.56 96.39 -57.70
CA ASP A 318 -95.00 96.41 -59.09
C ASP A 318 -96.52 96.55 -59.21
N LEU A 319 -97.28 95.81 -58.39
CA LEU A 319 -98.74 95.95 -58.33
C LEU A 319 -99.17 97.34 -57.85
N LYS A 320 -98.40 97.97 -56.96
CA LYS A 320 -98.67 99.33 -56.46
C LYS A 320 -98.37 100.39 -57.53
N ASN A 321 -97.38 100.17 -58.37
CA ASN A 321 -97.04 101.04 -59.48
C ASN A 321 -98.00 100.90 -60.68
N ASN A 322 -98.57 99.71 -60.91
CA ASN A 322 -99.53 99.46 -61.99
C ASN A 322 -100.98 99.89 -61.68
N ASN A 323 -101.27 100.30 -60.44
CA ASN A 323 -102.58 100.79 -59.99
C ASN A 323 -102.62 102.33 -59.77
N ASN A 324 -101.64 103.07 -60.29
CA ASN A 324 -101.60 104.53 -60.31
C ASN A 324 -101.87 105.09 -61.71
#